data_AF-A0A0Q4R6C7-F1
#
_entry.id   AF-A0A0Q4R6C7-F1
#
_cell.length_a   1.000
_cell.length_b   1.000
_cell.length_c   1.000
_cell.angle_alpha   90.00
_cell.angle_beta   90.00
_cell.angle_gamma   90.00
#
_symmetry.space_group_name_H-M   'P 1'
#
loop_
_entity.id
_entity.type
_entity.pdbx_description
1 polymer ?
#
loop_
_entity_poly.entity_id
_entity_poly.type
_entity_poly.pdbx_seq_one_letter_code
_entity_poly.pdbx_strand_id
1 'polypeptide(L)'
;MLRDLCGAEIGIGVVYAEINRDLAFKNAHLLSAMRSAFMESAHMPYQRGLVSDFKGTFYWGVRSKAAHRQGSVMCLYTDRPSKVMSESQNLSSTPCFHLEWRVSGKAALARLGLRALADLINFDHVGHWQDNLNLYQLPSKTDLGRLLAKLDGGSPDASSVAYLKRANRWLDAHRIDGQFVLHNALKTTPNLSRYLPRNTWLKLVLSCE
;
A
#
# COMPACT_ATOMS: atom_id res chain seq x y z
N MET A 1 4.34 29.84 16.44
CA MET A 1 4.13 28.97 17.61
C MET A 1 5.33 28.05 17.89
N LEU A 2 5.71 27.09 17.02
CA LEU A 2 6.86 26.19 17.29
C LEU A 2 8.24 26.82 17.04
N ARG A 3 8.36 27.72 16.04
CA ARG A 3 9.57 28.53 15.82
C ARG A 3 9.83 29.51 16.97
N ASP A 4 8.76 30.11 17.48
CA ASP A 4 8.84 31.09 18.59
C ASP A 4 9.20 30.40 19.91
N LEU A 5 8.80 29.14 20.10
CA LEU A 5 9.11 28.34 21.29
C LEU A 5 10.57 27.83 21.33
N CYS A 6 11.23 27.66 20.19
CA CYS A 6 12.56 27.06 20.13
C CYS A 6 13.71 28.08 19.99
N GLY A 7 13.42 29.35 19.75
CA GLY A 7 14.43 30.39 19.55
C GLY A 7 15.31 30.14 18.31
N ALA A 8 16.20 31.09 17.99
CA ALA A 8 17.13 30.98 16.87
C ALA A 8 18.29 30.00 17.12
N GLU A 9 18.48 29.56 18.36
CA GLU A 9 19.66 28.79 18.80
C GLU A 9 19.45 27.26 18.74
N ILE A 10 18.21 26.78 18.65
CA ILE A 10 17.91 25.34 18.62
C ILE A 10 17.67 24.89 17.17
N GLY A 11 18.63 24.14 16.62
CA GLY A 11 18.49 23.47 15.33
C GLY A 11 17.51 22.29 15.40
N ILE A 12 16.29 22.47 14.90
CA ILE A 12 15.30 21.38 14.78
C ILE A 12 15.51 20.63 13.47
N GLY A 13 15.81 19.34 13.56
CA GLY A 13 15.93 18.46 12.40
C GLY A 13 14.87 17.37 12.39
N VAL A 14 14.22 17.16 11.24
CA VAL A 14 13.31 16.02 11.05
C VAL A 14 14.17 14.76 10.84
N VAL A 15 13.99 13.77 11.72
CA VAL A 15 14.72 12.48 11.65
C VAL A 15 13.81 11.31 11.31
N TYR A 16 12.50 11.51 11.45
CA TYR A 16 11.45 10.53 11.17
C TYR A 16 10.17 11.26 10.76
N ALA A 17 9.42 10.68 9.82
CA ALA A 17 8.08 11.13 9.46
C ALA A 17 7.21 9.95 9.04
N GLU A 18 5.90 10.06 9.29
CA GLU A 18 4.87 9.14 8.81
C GLU A 18 3.90 9.93 7.94
N ILE A 19 3.76 9.52 6.67
CA ILE A 19 2.73 10.06 5.78
C ILE A 19 1.58 9.06 5.81
N ASN A 20 0.44 9.48 6.36
CA ASN A 20 -0.68 8.59 6.64
C ASN A 20 -1.82 8.79 5.64
N ARG A 21 -2.57 7.72 5.41
CA ARG A 21 -3.87 7.72 4.74
C ARG A 21 -4.77 6.73 5.47
N ASP A 22 -5.54 7.29 6.41
CA ASP A 22 -6.43 6.52 7.27
C ASP A 22 -7.88 6.63 6.79
N LEU A 23 -8.60 5.52 6.80
CA LEU A 23 -10.02 5.46 6.43
C LEU A 23 -10.81 4.76 7.54
N ALA A 24 -11.81 5.45 8.07
CA ALA A 24 -12.73 4.91 9.07
C ALA A 24 -13.88 4.15 8.39
N PHE A 25 -14.28 3.02 8.97
CA PHE A 25 -15.37 2.19 8.47
C PHE A 25 -16.44 1.98 9.54
N LYS A 26 -17.67 1.69 9.10
CA LYS A 26 -18.82 1.48 10.01
C LYS A 26 -18.70 0.18 10.83
N ASN A 27 -18.03 -0.83 10.27
CA ASN A 27 -17.87 -2.14 10.90
C ASN A 27 -16.62 -2.86 10.36
N ALA A 28 -16.24 -3.95 11.04
CA ALA A 28 -15.07 -4.75 10.70
C ALA A 28 -15.19 -5.48 9.35
N HIS A 29 -16.41 -5.77 8.88
CA HIS A 29 -16.63 -6.43 7.59
C HIS A 29 -16.21 -5.53 6.43
N LEU A 30 -16.67 -4.28 6.42
CA LEU A 30 -16.28 -3.28 5.41
C LEU A 30 -14.78 -3.00 5.45
N LEU A 31 -14.20 -2.93 6.65
CA LEU A 31 -12.74 -2.79 6.82
C LEU A 31 -11.98 -3.97 6.22
N SER A 32 -12.44 -5.20 6.45
CA SER A 32 -11.84 -6.39 5.87
C SER A 32 -11.96 -6.39 4.34
N ALA A 33 -13.12 -6.01 3.80
CA ALA A 33 -13.32 -5.87 2.36
C ALA A 33 -12.35 -4.84 1.75
N MET A 34 -12.20 -3.68 2.40
CA MET A 34 -11.25 -2.65 1.97
C MET A 34 -9.81 -3.14 2.00
N ARG A 35 -9.42 -3.86 3.07
CA ARG A 35 -8.08 -4.46 3.16
C ARG A 35 -7.84 -5.41 1.99
N SER A 36 -8.77 -6.31 1.71
CA SER A 36 -8.67 -7.26 0.60
C SER A 36 -8.61 -6.54 -0.75
N ALA A 37 -9.54 -5.62 -1.02
CA ALA A 37 -9.58 -4.84 -2.26
C ALA A 37 -8.28 -4.05 -2.49
N PHE A 38 -7.72 -3.46 -1.43
CA PHE A 38 -6.43 -2.79 -1.50
C PHE A 38 -5.29 -3.76 -1.82
N MET A 39 -5.18 -4.90 -1.13
CA MET A 39 -4.12 -5.88 -1.36
C MET A 39 -4.16 -6.46 -2.78
N GLU A 40 -5.35 -6.59 -3.35
CA GLU A 40 -5.58 -7.08 -4.72
C GLU A 40 -5.34 -6.00 -5.79
N SER A 41 -5.17 -4.74 -5.39
CA SER A 41 -5.04 -3.59 -6.31
C SER A 41 -3.68 -2.89 -6.22
N ALA A 42 -3.05 -2.89 -5.03
CA ALA A 42 -1.90 -2.06 -4.73
C ALA A 42 -0.60 -2.60 -5.33
N HIS A 43 0.13 -1.71 -5.99
CA HIS A 43 1.49 -1.91 -6.48
C HIS A 43 2.33 -0.67 -6.22
N MET A 44 3.58 -0.86 -5.82
CA MET A 44 4.52 0.22 -5.52
C MET A 44 5.68 0.10 -6.49
N PRO A 45 5.71 0.89 -7.57
CA PRO A 45 6.62 0.64 -8.69
C PRO A 45 8.10 0.73 -8.27
N TYR A 46 8.41 1.69 -7.41
CA TYR A 46 9.78 1.96 -6.96
C TYR A 46 10.24 1.08 -5.78
N GLN A 47 9.30 0.38 -5.13
CA GLN A 47 9.63 -0.51 -4.02
C GLN A 47 10.11 -1.86 -4.55
N ARG A 48 11.34 -2.26 -4.19
CA ARG A 48 11.95 -3.49 -4.72
C ARG A 48 11.57 -4.74 -3.94
N GLY A 49 11.35 -4.61 -2.63
CA GLY A 49 11.02 -5.76 -1.78
C GLY A 49 9.58 -6.22 -1.95
N LEU A 50 9.35 -7.51 -1.69
CA LEU A 50 8.01 -8.09 -1.62
C LEU A 50 7.26 -7.58 -0.38
N VAL A 51 5.95 -7.76 -0.43
CA VAL A 51 5.08 -7.62 0.73
C VAL A 51 5.28 -8.81 1.66
N SER A 52 5.36 -8.53 2.96
CA SER A 52 5.39 -9.54 4.03
C SER A 52 4.42 -9.16 5.14
N ASP A 53 3.76 -10.15 5.75
CA ASP A 53 3.06 -9.93 7.03
C ASP A 53 4.04 -10.02 8.20
N PHE A 54 3.82 -9.19 9.20
CA PHE A 54 4.41 -9.33 10.52
C PHE A 54 3.42 -8.85 11.58
N LYS A 55 2.90 -9.81 12.35
CA LYS A 55 1.95 -9.56 13.46
C LYS A 55 0.72 -8.77 13.00
N GLY A 56 0.15 -9.11 11.84
CA GLY A 56 -1.06 -8.47 11.30
C GLY A 56 -0.81 -7.11 10.62
N THR A 57 0.45 -6.71 10.46
CA THR A 57 0.84 -5.55 9.65
C THR A 57 1.55 -6.03 8.39
N PHE A 58 1.01 -5.64 7.23
CA PHE A 58 1.66 -5.88 5.95
C PHE A 58 2.68 -4.79 5.68
N TYR A 59 3.89 -5.17 5.27
CA TYR A 59 4.98 -4.26 4.91
C TYR A 59 5.37 -4.45 3.46
N TRP A 60 5.43 -3.37 2.68
CA TRP A 60 5.98 -3.39 1.32
C TRP A 60 7.47 -3.11 1.39
N GLY A 61 8.27 -4.18 1.47
CA GLY A 61 9.70 -4.06 1.73
C GLY A 61 10.16 -4.77 2.98
N VAL A 62 11.48 -4.77 3.16
CA VAL A 62 12.09 -5.39 4.33
C VAL A 62 12.02 -4.40 5.49
N ARG A 63 11.32 -4.80 6.56
CA ARG A 63 11.46 -4.14 7.86
C ARG A 63 12.93 -4.22 8.28
N SER A 64 13.59 -3.08 8.45
CA SER A 64 15.04 -3.06 8.69
C SER A 64 15.43 -3.96 9.88
N LYS A 65 16.23 -4.99 9.63
CA LYS A 65 17.13 -5.52 10.66
C LYS A 65 18.31 -4.55 10.76
N ALA A 66 18.83 -4.33 11.96
CA ALA A 66 19.62 -3.18 12.41
C ALA A 66 20.80 -2.68 11.52
N ALA A 67 21.22 -3.40 10.48
CA ALA A 67 22.33 -3.03 9.59
C ALA A 67 21.92 -2.46 8.21
N HIS A 68 20.68 -2.67 7.75
CA HIS A 68 20.23 -2.19 6.43
C HIS A 68 18.85 -1.55 6.53
N ARG A 69 18.81 -0.31 7.03
CA ARG A 69 17.58 0.50 7.01
C ARG A 69 17.24 0.90 5.58
N GLN A 70 16.20 0.28 5.02
CA GLN A 70 15.45 0.95 3.96
C GLN A 70 14.99 2.30 4.53
N GLY A 71 15.34 3.38 3.84
CA GLY A 71 15.05 4.74 4.30
C GLY A 71 13.55 5.04 4.38
N SER A 72 12.73 4.22 3.73
CA SER A 72 11.27 4.26 3.82
C SER A 72 10.66 2.86 3.72
N VAL A 73 9.50 2.67 4.34
CA VAL A 73 8.68 1.47 4.21
C VAL A 73 7.20 1.87 4.26
N MET A 74 6.39 1.28 3.37
CA MET A 74 4.93 1.39 3.49
C MET A 74 4.40 0.23 4.32
N CYS A 75 3.47 0.52 5.23
CA CYS A 75 2.79 -0.50 5.99
C CYS A 75 1.27 -0.30 6.01
N LEU A 76 0.56 -1.42 6.05
CA LEU A 76 -0.89 -1.51 6.18
C LEU A 76 -1.23 -2.33 7.41
N TYR A 77 -2.10 -1.80 8.27
CA TYR A 77 -2.70 -2.55 9.37
C TYR A 77 -4.14 -2.10 9.62
N THR A 78 -4.92 -2.96 10.25
CA THR A 78 -6.37 -2.78 10.46
C THR A 78 -6.82 -3.24 11.85
N ASP A 79 -5.88 -3.57 12.72
CA ASP A 79 -6.09 -4.12 14.06
C ASP A 79 -6.21 -3.02 15.14
N ARG A 80 -6.11 -1.75 14.76
CA ARG A 80 -6.19 -0.60 15.65
C ARG A 80 -7.36 0.30 15.28
N PRO A 81 -7.99 0.95 16.28
CA PRO A 81 -9.00 1.96 16.02
C PRO A 81 -8.37 3.23 15.44
N SER A 82 -9.21 4.07 14.82
CA SER A 82 -8.79 5.37 14.27
C SER A 82 -8.05 6.22 15.30
N LYS A 83 -6.91 6.81 14.88
CA LYS A 83 -6.10 7.73 15.69
C LYS A 83 -6.72 9.13 15.81
N VAL A 84 -7.65 9.50 14.93
CA VAL A 84 -8.18 10.87 14.78
C VAL A 84 -9.16 11.27 15.89
N MET A 85 -9.60 10.33 16.74
CA MET A 85 -10.66 10.56 17.73
C MET A 85 -10.24 10.35 19.20
N SER A 86 -8.93 10.22 19.50
CA SER A 86 -8.46 9.87 20.85
C SER A 86 -8.64 10.97 21.91
N GLU A 87 -9.16 12.14 21.57
CA GLU A 87 -9.44 13.22 22.53
C GLU A 87 -10.86 13.15 23.13
N SER A 88 -11.79 12.37 22.55
CA SER A 88 -13.11 12.15 23.16
C SER A 88 -13.15 10.82 23.90
N GLN A 89 -13.21 10.88 25.23
CA GLN A 89 -13.09 9.73 26.14
C GLN A 89 -14.22 8.66 26.04
N ASN A 90 -15.13 8.74 25.07
CA ASN A 90 -16.35 7.90 25.03
C ASN A 90 -16.70 7.25 23.67
N LEU A 91 -15.85 7.32 22.65
CA LEU A 91 -16.09 6.64 21.37
C LEU A 91 -14.92 5.70 21.03
N SER A 92 -14.78 4.65 21.84
CA SER A 92 -13.86 3.55 21.52
C SER A 92 -14.40 2.74 20.33
N SER A 93 -13.50 2.30 19.46
CA SER A 93 -13.63 1.17 18.52
C SER A 93 -14.01 1.43 17.06
N THR A 94 -14.03 2.66 16.52
CA THR A 94 -14.25 2.82 15.06
C THR A 94 -13.18 2.06 14.26
N PRO A 95 -13.56 0.99 13.51
CA PRO A 95 -12.61 0.20 12.73
C PRO A 95 -11.93 1.09 11.67
N CYS A 96 -10.61 0.96 11.54
CA CYS A 96 -9.84 1.84 10.67
C CYS A 96 -8.84 1.08 9.81
N PHE A 97 -8.79 1.48 8.53
CA PHE A 97 -7.76 1.09 7.58
C PHE A 97 -6.62 2.08 7.71
N HIS A 98 -5.46 1.63 8.18
CA HIS A 98 -4.27 2.47 8.34
C HIS A 98 -3.25 2.15 7.27
N LEU A 99 -2.98 3.13 6.41
CA LEU A 99 -1.87 3.07 5.45
C LEU A 99 -0.84 4.13 5.81
N GLU A 100 0.37 3.70 6.12
CA GLU A 100 1.44 4.60 6.53
C GLU A 100 2.66 4.42 5.64
N TRP A 101 3.23 5.54 5.20
CA TRP A 101 4.56 5.59 4.61
C TRP A 101 5.53 6.12 5.66
N ARG A 102 6.29 5.22 6.27
CA ARG A 102 7.24 5.52 7.35
C ARG A 102 8.61 5.81 6.76
N VAL A 103 9.18 6.95 7.11
CA VAL A 103 10.46 7.44 6.55
C VAL A 103 11.43 7.72 7.68
N SER A 104 12.63 7.15 7.58
CA SER A 104 13.65 7.25 8.63
C SER A 104 14.97 7.75 8.06
N GLY A 105 15.54 8.75 8.74
CA GLY A 105 16.84 9.30 8.42
C GLY A 105 16.80 10.47 7.44
N LYS A 106 17.71 11.43 7.66
CA LYS A 106 17.76 12.71 6.94
C LYS A 106 17.83 12.53 5.41
N ALA A 107 18.60 11.57 4.92
CA ALA A 107 18.77 11.33 3.48
C ALA A 107 17.50 10.76 2.80
N ALA A 108 16.65 10.04 3.53
CA ALA A 108 15.40 9.52 3.00
C ALA A 108 14.32 10.62 3.02
N LEU A 109 14.24 11.37 4.11
CA LEU A 109 13.35 12.52 4.25
C LEU A 109 13.65 13.60 3.20
N ALA A 110 14.93 13.93 2.99
CA ALA A 110 15.33 14.90 1.98
C ALA A 110 14.95 14.49 0.54
N ARG A 111 14.84 13.18 0.24
CA ARG A 111 14.36 12.69 -1.06
C ARG A 111 12.86 12.91 -1.26
N LEU A 112 12.11 13.10 -0.18
CA LEU A 112 10.69 13.48 -0.20
C LEU A 112 10.49 14.99 -0.01
N GLY A 113 11.58 15.78 -0.01
CA GLY A 113 11.52 17.22 0.25
C GLY A 113 11.36 17.60 1.73
N LEU A 114 11.38 16.64 2.66
CA LEU A 114 11.17 16.88 4.09
C LEU A 114 12.51 17.19 4.80
N ARG A 115 12.94 18.45 4.82
CA ARG A 115 14.21 18.86 5.47
C ARG A 115 13.99 19.68 6.73
N ALA A 116 12.89 20.41 6.79
CA ALA A 116 12.53 21.34 7.85
C ALA A 116 11.04 21.23 8.19
N LEU A 117 10.65 21.85 9.31
CA LEU A 117 9.25 21.90 9.75
C LEU A 117 8.31 22.54 8.70
N ALA A 118 8.80 23.54 7.95
CA ALA A 118 8.01 24.19 6.91
C ALA A 118 7.63 23.22 5.78
N ASP A 119 8.48 22.23 5.49
CA ASP A 119 8.21 21.23 4.46
C ASP A 119 7.11 20.26 4.89
N LEU A 120 6.96 20.01 6.19
CA LEU A 120 5.86 19.19 6.72
C LEU A 120 4.50 19.89 6.56
N ILE A 121 4.46 21.20 6.77
CA ILE A 121 3.24 22.01 6.64
C ILE A 121 2.78 22.07 5.18
N ASN A 122 3.74 22.22 4.26
CA ASN A 122 3.47 22.37 2.83
C ASN A 122 3.57 21.05 2.06
N PHE A 123 3.58 19.91 2.75
CA PHE A 123 3.78 18.61 2.10
C PHE A 123 2.61 18.28 1.18
N ASP A 124 2.89 17.96 -0.09
CA ASP A 124 1.86 17.49 -1.03
C ASP A 124 1.50 16.03 -0.76
N HIS A 125 0.55 15.83 0.16
CA HIS A 125 0.02 14.52 0.50
C HIS A 125 -0.65 13.83 -0.71
N VAL A 126 -1.32 14.58 -1.58
CA VAL A 126 -2.09 13.99 -2.70
C VAL A 126 -1.13 13.49 -3.78
N GLY A 127 -0.21 14.35 -4.21
CA GLY A 127 0.82 14.00 -5.19
C GLY A 127 1.70 12.86 -4.69
N HIS A 128 2.11 12.87 -3.42
CA HIS A 128 2.90 11.77 -2.85
C HIS A 128 2.25 10.40 -3.06
N TRP A 129 0.98 10.26 -2.73
CA TRP A 129 0.28 8.98 -2.90
C TRP A 129 0.04 8.65 -4.38
N GLN A 130 -0.24 9.64 -5.23
CA GLN A 130 -0.45 9.43 -6.67
C GLN A 130 0.82 8.94 -7.37
N ASP A 131 1.98 9.48 -6.99
CA ASP A 131 3.26 9.15 -7.62
C ASP A 131 3.84 7.82 -7.15
N ASN A 132 3.59 7.45 -5.89
CA ASN A 132 4.26 6.31 -5.25
C ASN A 132 3.39 5.05 -5.13
N LEU A 133 2.07 5.17 -5.31
CA LEU A 133 1.14 4.05 -5.21
C LEU A 133 0.30 3.92 -6.47
N ASN A 134 0.40 2.73 -7.04
CA ASN A 134 -0.39 2.31 -8.18
C ASN A 134 -1.53 1.42 -7.73
N LEU A 135 -2.76 1.76 -8.14
CA LEU A 135 -3.93 0.93 -7.96
C LEU A 135 -4.36 0.38 -9.31
N TYR A 136 -4.52 -0.94 -9.39
CA TYR A 136 -4.97 -1.63 -10.59
C TYR A 136 -6.28 -2.37 -10.36
N GLN A 137 -7.03 -2.59 -11.42
CA GLN A 137 -8.18 -3.48 -11.41
C GLN A 137 -7.79 -4.77 -12.13
N LEU A 138 -7.99 -5.91 -11.45
CA LEU A 138 -7.81 -7.22 -12.08
C LEU A 138 -8.97 -7.48 -13.05
N PRO A 139 -8.70 -8.05 -14.24
CA PRO A 139 -9.75 -8.50 -15.14
C PRO A 139 -10.42 -9.77 -14.58
N SER A 140 -11.44 -10.27 -15.29
CA SER A 140 -12.04 -11.57 -14.95
C SER A 140 -10.97 -12.67 -14.89
N LYS A 141 -11.19 -13.74 -14.10
CA LYS A 141 -10.21 -14.83 -14.00
C LYS A 141 -9.88 -15.45 -15.36
N THR A 142 -10.87 -15.60 -16.23
CA THR A 142 -10.64 -16.15 -17.58
C THR A 142 -9.77 -15.21 -18.40
N ASP A 143 -10.02 -13.90 -18.36
CA ASP A 143 -9.24 -12.92 -19.12
C ASP A 143 -7.83 -12.73 -18.55
N LEU A 144 -7.67 -12.80 -17.22
CA LEU A 144 -6.37 -12.89 -16.57
C LEU A 144 -5.60 -14.11 -17.08
N GLY A 145 -6.26 -15.26 -17.16
CA GLY A 145 -5.68 -16.49 -17.69
C GLY A 145 -5.23 -16.35 -19.15
N ARG A 146 -6.04 -15.72 -20.00
CA ARG A 146 -5.67 -15.42 -21.39
C ARG A 146 -4.45 -14.51 -21.46
N LEU A 147 -4.44 -13.46 -20.65
CA LEU A 147 -3.36 -12.47 -20.62
C LEU A 147 -2.04 -13.10 -20.15
N LEU A 148 -2.09 -13.93 -19.10
CA LEU A 148 -0.93 -14.69 -18.64
C LEU A 148 -0.42 -15.65 -19.71
N ALA A 149 -1.30 -16.38 -20.40
CA ALA A 149 -0.91 -17.27 -21.49
C ALA A 149 -0.22 -16.49 -22.63
N LYS A 150 -0.75 -15.32 -23.00
CA LYS A 150 -0.14 -14.43 -24.00
C LYS A 150 1.26 -13.98 -23.58
N LEU A 151 1.47 -13.64 -22.31
CA LEU A 151 2.77 -13.20 -21.79
C LEU A 151 3.80 -14.33 -21.74
N ASP A 152 3.35 -15.56 -21.51
CA ASP A 152 4.20 -16.76 -21.47
C ASP A 152 4.50 -17.35 -22.88
N GLY A 153 4.02 -16.71 -23.96
CA GLY A 153 4.16 -17.24 -25.33
C GLY A 153 3.32 -18.49 -25.60
N GLY A 154 2.29 -18.75 -24.79
CA GLY A 154 1.39 -19.89 -24.92
C GLY A 154 0.42 -19.78 -26.11
N SER A 155 -0.11 -20.92 -26.55
CA SER A 155 -1.08 -20.98 -27.65
C SER A 155 -2.39 -20.23 -27.32
N PRO A 156 -2.95 -19.43 -28.25
CA PRO A 156 -4.18 -18.67 -28.05
C PRO A 156 -5.46 -19.54 -28.02
N ASP A 157 -5.37 -20.80 -28.42
CA ASP A 157 -6.54 -21.69 -28.63
C ASP A 157 -6.88 -22.57 -27.40
N ALA A 158 -6.40 -22.19 -26.22
CA ALA A 158 -6.75 -22.91 -24.99
C ALA A 158 -8.23 -22.68 -24.59
N SER A 159 -8.84 -23.68 -23.96
CA SER A 159 -10.23 -23.58 -23.49
C SER A 159 -10.38 -22.59 -22.31
N SER A 160 -11.58 -22.06 -22.10
CA SER A 160 -11.88 -21.19 -20.96
C SER A 160 -11.55 -21.83 -19.61
N VAL A 161 -11.72 -23.15 -19.48
CA VAL A 161 -11.35 -23.91 -18.27
C VAL A 161 -9.83 -23.91 -18.06
N ALA A 162 -9.03 -24.02 -19.13
CA ALA A 162 -7.58 -23.94 -19.03
C ALA A 162 -7.10 -22.55 -18.59
N TYR A 163 -7.71 -21.49 -19.12
CA TYR A 163 -7.42 -20.11 -18.70
C TYR A 163 -7.78 -19.88 -17.23
N LEU A 164 -8.96 -20.34 -16.80
CA LEU A 164 -9.37 -20.26 -15.40
C LEU A 164 -8.38 -20.97 -14.47
N LYS A 165 -7.93 -22.19 -14.82
CA LYS A 165 -6.93 -22.94 -14.05
C LYS A 165 -5.59 -22.20 -13.97
N ARG A 166 -5.14 -21.59 -15.08
CA ARG A 166 -3.92 -20.77 -15.11
C ARG A 166 -4.02 -19.57 -14.20
N ALA A 167 -5.11 -18.82 -14.27
CA ALA A 167 -5.34 -17.66 -13.41
C ALA A 167 -5.39 -18.04 -11.93
N ASN A 168 -6.12 -19.08 -11.56
CA ASN A 168 -6.16 -19.54 -10.15
C ASN A 168 -4.77 -19.93 -9.66
N ARG A 169 -3.99 -20.70 -10.45
CA ARG A 169 -2.62 -21.07 -10.07
C ARG A 169 -1.74 -19.84 -9.84
N TRP A 170 -1.84 -18.83 -10.71
CA TRP A 170 -1.08 -17.60 -10.57
C TRP A 170 -1.52 -16.77 -9.35
N LEU A 171 -2.82 -16.68 -9.08
CA LEU A 171 -3.33 -16.01 -7.88
C LEU A 171 -2.87 -16.73 -6.61
N ASP A 172 -3.00 -18.05 -6.55
CA ASP A 172 -2.69 -18.85 -5.37
C ASP A 172 -1.19 -18.83 -5.03
N ALA A 173 -0.32 -18.74 -6.04
CA ALA A 173 1.13 -18.60 -5.84
C ALA A 173 1.56 -17.29 -5.14
N HIS A 174 0.67 -16.30 -5.05
CA HIS A 174 1.00 -14.97 -4.49
C HIS A 174 0.05 -14.58 -3.34
N ARG A 175 -0.47 -15.57 -2.61
CA ARG A 175 -1.23 -15.34 -1.39
C ARG A 175 -0.31 -15.26 -0.16
N ILE A 176 -0.66 -14.38 0.77
CA ILE A 176 -0.12 -14.36 2.14
C ILE A 176 -1.32 -14.56 3.06
N ASP A 177 -1.30 -15.63 3.86
CA ASP A 177 -2.39 -16.00 4.76
C ASP A 177 -3.78 -15.96 4.10
N GLY A 178 -3.86 -16.53 2.88
CA GLY A 178 -5.09 -16.59 2.10
C GLY A 178 -5.42 -15.31 1.32
N GLN A 179 -4.77 -14.17 1.58
CA GLN A 179 -5.00 -12.91 0.86
C GLN A 179 -4.10 -12.81 -0.38
N PHE A 180 -4.68 -12.64 -1.57
CA PHE A 180 -3.89 -12.35 -2.77
C PHE A 180 -3.23 -10.97 -2.67
N VAL A 181 -1.95 -10.90 -3.08
CA VAL A 181 -1.15 -9.67 -3.02
C VAL A 181 -0.63 -9.30 -4.40
N LEU A 182 -1.28 -8.32 -5.04
CA LEU A 182 -0.95 -7.94 -6.43
C LEU A 182 0.50 -7.47 -6.56
N HIS A 183 1.01 -6.73 -5.58
CA HIS A 183 2.40 -6.28 -5.61
C HIS A 183 3.38 -7.44 -5.81
N ASN A 184 3.23 -8.53 -5.05
CA ASN A 184 4.11 -9.69 -5.15
C ASN A 184 3.98 -10.37 -6.51
N ALA A 185 2.75 -10.48 -7.01
CA ALA A 185 2.46 -11.07 -8.31
C ALA A 185 3.02 -10.24 -9.48
N LEU A 186 3.04 -8.91 -9.37
CA LEU A 186 3.68 -8.05 -10.37
C LEU A 186 5.20 -8.02 -10.26
N LYS A 187 5.80 -8.43 -9.13
CA LYS A 187 7.26 -8.63 -9.08
C LYS A 187 7.70 -9.89 -9.83
N THR A 188 6.86 -10.93 -9.88
CA THR A 188 7.15 -12.15 -10.63
C THR A 188 6.71 -12.06 -12.09
N THR A 189 5.65 -11.30 -12.40
CA THR A 189 5.13 -11.08 -13.75
C THR A 189 5.02 -9.58 -14.09
N PRO A 190 6.14 -8.85 -14.21
CA PRO A 190 6.13 -7.37 -14.29
C PRO A 190 5.44 -6.80 -15.52
N ASN A 191 5.50 -7.50 -16.65
CA ASN A 191 4.88 -7.07 -17.90
C ASN A 191 3.35 -7.03 -17.83
N LEU A 192 2.74 -7.76 -16.88
CA LEU A 192 1.30 -7.78 -16.69
C LEU A 192 0.75 -6.38 -16.38
N SER A 193 1.50 -5.56 -15.63
CA SER A 193 1.06 -4.23 -15.20
C SER A 193 0.72 -3.28 -16.36
N ARG A 194 1.31 -3.49 -17.54
CA ARG A 194 1.05 -2.69 -18.75
C ARG A 194 -0.35 -2.90 -19.34
N TYR A 195 -1.00 -4.00 -18.97
CA TYR A 195 -2.31 -4.40 -19.48
C TYR A 195 -3.42 -4.26 -18.43
N LEU A 196 -3.07 -3.93 -17.18
CA LEU A 196 -4.04 -3.75 -16.12
C LEU A 196 -4.57 -2.31 -16.14
N PRO A 197 -5.91 -2.12 -16.20
CA PRO A 197 -6.49 -0.79 -16.09
C PRO A 197 -6.22 -0.20 -14.70
N ARG A 198 -6.07 1.12 -14.65
CA ARG A 198 -5.92 1.88 -13.41
C ARG A 198 -7.22 1.87 -12.62
N ASN A 199 -7.08 1.66 -11.31
CA ASN A 199 -8.15 1.84 -10.34
C ASN A 199 -7.94 3.15 -9.56
N THR A 200 -8.95 3.59 -8.82
CA THR A 200 -8.88 4.79 -7.97
C THR A 200 -9.28 4.46 -6.54
N TRP A 201 -8.84 5.30 -5.61
CA TRP A 201 -9.23 5.19 -4.20
C TRP A 201 -10.76 5.19 -4.02
N LEU A 202 -11.46 6.11 -4.70
CA LEU A 202 -12.91 6.20 -4.62
C LEU A 202 -13.58 4.90 -5.07
N LYS A 203 -13.14 4.33 -6.20
CA LYS A 203 -13.68 3.06 -6.69
C LYS A 203 -13.40 1.89 -5.75
N LEU A 204 -12.22 1.84 -5.12
CA LEU A 204 -11.92 0.83 -4.10
C LEU A 204 -12.85 0.95 -2.90
N VAL A 205 -13.03 2.15 -2.36
CA VAL A 205 -13.91 2.38 -1.20
C VAL A 205 -15.35 1.99 -1.55
N LEU A 206 -15.87 2.43 -2.70
CA LEU A 206 -17.22 2.10 -3.14
C LEU A 206 -17.43 0.61 -3.45
N SER A 207 -16.38 -0.14 -3.79
CA SER A 207 -16.48 -1.59 -3.99
C SER A 207 -16.64 -2.39 -2.69
N CYS A 208 -16.48 -1.73 -1.54
CA CYS A 208 -16.57 -2.36 -0.23
C CYS A 208 -17.93 -2.12 0.46
N GLU A 209 -18.71 -1.13 0.01
CA GLU A 209 -20.05 -0.79 0.53
C GLU A 209 -21.14 -1.69 -0.06
#